data_AF-A0A538JMZ9-F1
#
_entry.id   AF-A0A538JMZ9-F1
#
_cell.length_a   1.000
_cell.length_b   1.000
_cell.length_c   1.000
_cell.angle_alpha   90.00
_cell.angle_beta   90.00
_cell.angle_gamma   90.00
#
_symmetry.space_group_name_H-M   'P 1'
#
loop_
_entity.id
_entity.type
_entity.pdbx_description
1 polymer ?
#
loop_
_entity_poly.entity_id
_entity_poly.type
_entity_poly.pdbx_seq_one_letter_code
_entity_poly.pdbx_strand_id
1 'polypeptide(L)'
;MDGTSVATQSVSTAQALEVPASAVRRLRWAWPVAILVGFPIGGYVANVIVGKIDSVGAAVAGGLIAGAVIGATQWLALRPLVRWAWLVATSVGMAAGLTAGAALVDYGVGRGDLALMGAVTGLGVGVLQGLVLARRVSGGLWWAVANPPAWALAWLVTTFVISRNVKEHYPNFGAGGALVFALLTGLLLTFLFRPEKREARAG
;
A
#
# COMPACT_ATOMS: atom_id res chain seq x y z
N MET A 1 -48.84 -8.49 -41.15
CA MET A 1 -47.41 -8.81 -41.31
C MET A 1 -46.73 -7.94 -40.28
N ASP A 2 -46.64 -8.44 -39.05
CA ASP A 2 -46.34 -7.62 -37.88
C ASP A 2 -44.84 -7.67 -37.63
N GLY A 3 -44.19 -6.53 -37.85
CA GLY A 3 -42.75 -6.35 -37.68
C GLY A 3 -42.39 -6.37 -36.19
N THR A 4 -41.80 -7.46 -35.74
CA THR A 4 -41.10 -7.53 -34.45
C THR A 4 -39.82 -6.71 -34.54
N SER A 5 -39.87 -5.48 -34.03
CA SER A 5 -38.69 -4.67 -33.73
C SER A 5 -37.94 -5.33 -32.57
N VAL A 6 -36.85 -6.04 -32.89
CA VAL A 6 -35.87 -6.50 -31.91
C VAL A 6 -35.09 -5.27 -31.45
N ALA A 7 -35.45 -4.74 -30.28
CA ALA A 7 -34.70 -3.69 -29.63
C ALA A 7 -33.32 -4.24 -29.21
N THR A 8 -32.32 -4.03 -30.06
CA THR A 8 -30.92 -4.26 -29.73
C THR A 8 -30.54 -3.26 -28.64
N GLN A 9 -30.61 -3.67 -27.37
CA GLN A 9 -30.05 -2.89 -26.27
C GLN A 9 -28.53 -2.84 -26.47
N SER A 10 -28.06 -1.77 -27.10
CA SER A 10 -26.66 -1.40 -27.12
C SER A 10 -26.26 -1.09 -25.69
N VAL A 11 -25.70 -2.09 -25.00
CA VAL A 11 -24.97 -1.86 -23.74
C VAL A 11 -23.87 -0.87 -24.09
N SER A 12 -24.09 0.40 -23.73
CA SER A 12 -23.17 1.48 -24.02
C SER A 12 -21.83 1.14 -23.37
N THR A 13 -20.81 0.92 -24.20
CA THR A 13 -19.43 0.63 -23.81
C THR A 13 -18.86 1.67 -22.83
N ALA A 14 -19.51 2.83 -22.69
CA ALA A 14 -19.21 3.86 -21.70
C ALA A 14 -19.43 3.43 -20.24
N GLN A 15 -20.39 2.53 -19.95
CA GLN A 15 -20.64 2.07 -18.58
C GLN A 15 -19.54 1.14 -18.03
N ALA A 16 -18.71 0.56 -18.90
CA ALA A 16 -17.72 -0.46 -18.52
C ALA A 16 -16.40 0.12 -17.95
N LEU A 17 -16.19 1.44 -18.00
CA LEU A 17 -14.93 2.07 -17.59
C LEU A 17 -15.06 2.99 -16.37
N GLU A 18 -16.27 3.21 -15.85
CA GLU A 18 -16.45 4.03 -14.66
C GLU A 18 -16.14 3.22 -13.39
N VAL A 19 -15.18 3.71 -12.60
CA VAL A 19 -14.93 3.18 -11.26
C VAL A 19 -16.23 3.28 -10.46
N PRO A 20 -16.82 2.16 -9.99
CA PRO A 20 -18.10 2.22 -9.29
C PRO A 20 -17.97 3.07 -8.03
N ALA A 21 -18.86 4.04 -7.82
CA ALA A 21 -18.86 4.85 -6.60
C ALA A 21 -18.94 4.00 -5.31
N SER A 22 -19.53 2.80 -5.40
CA SER A 22 -19.54 1.79 -4.35
C SER A 22 -18.15 1.23 -4.01
N ALA A 23 -17.25 1.10 -4.99
CA ALA A 23 -15.88 0.66 -4.78
C ALA A 23 -15.08 1.69 -3.98
N VAL A 24 -15.20 2.98 -4.32
CA VAL A 24 -14.55 4.09 -3.60
C VAL A 24 -15.11 4.22 -2.17
N ARG A 25 -16.43 4.05 -1.99
CA ARG A 25 -17.05 4.04 -0.65
C ARG A 25 -16.54 2.88 0.20
N ARG A 26 -16.45 1.67 -0.37
CA ARG A 26 -15.88 0.50 0.33
C ARG A 26 -14.42 0.75 0.69
N LEU A 27 -13.65 1.37 -0.20
CA LEU A 27 -12.22 1.63 0.00
C LEU A 27 -11.95 2.43 1.27
N ARG A 28 -12.76 3.45 1.57
CA ARG A 28 -12.61 4.32 2.76
C ARG A 28 -12.56 3.55 4.08
N TRP A 29 -13.23 2.41 4.16
CA TRP A 29 -13.27 1.57 5.37
C TRP A 29 -12.40 0.33 5.23
N ALA A 30 -12.39 -0.30 4.06
CA ALA A 30 -11.60 -1.51 3.80
C ALA A 30 -10.09 -1.23 3.84
N TRP A 31 -9.64 -0.05 3.42
CA TRP A 31 -8.22 0.29 3.42
C TRP A 31 -7.63 0.37 4.83
N PRO A 32 -8.18 1.17 5.77
CA PRO A 32 -7.66 1.16 7.14
C PRO A 32 -7.66 -0.21 7.80
N VAL A 33 -8.70 -1.01 7.60
CA VAL A 33 -8.77 -2.38 8.12
C VAL A 33 -7.66 -3.26 7.52
N ALA A 34 -7.45 -3.20 6.20
CA ALA A 34 -6.40 -3.98 5.53
C ALA A 34 -5.00 -3.62 6.04
N ILE A 35 -4.74 -2.35 6.33
CA ILE A 35 -3.46 -1.89 6.89
C ILE A 35 -3.31 -2.33 8.35
N LEU A 36 -4.34 -2.13 9.18
CA LEU A 36 -4.35 -2.52 10.59
C LEU A 36 -4.18 -4.03 10.81
N VAL A 37 -4.67 -4.84 9.87
CA VAL A 37 -4.53 -6.29 9.92
C VAL A 37 -3.21 -6.72 9.28
N GLY A 38 -2.89 -6.19 8.10
CA GLY A 38 -1.75 -6.63 7.30
C GLY A 38 -0.41 -6.34 7.95
N PHE A 39 -0.22 -5.16 8.54
CA PHE A 39 1.07 -4.77 9.10
C PHE A 39 1.45 -5.59 10.34
N PRO A 40 0.59 -5.71 11.38
CA PRO A 40 0.91 -6.52 12.55
C PRO A 40 1.10 -8.00 12.21
N ILE A 41 0.21 -8.58 11.38
CA ILE A 41 0.34 -9.99 11.00
C ILE A 41 1.59 -10.20 10.15
N GLY A 42 1.85 -9.34 9.17
CA GLY A 42 3.03 -9.47 8.31
C GLY A 42 4.34 -9.33 9.08
N GLY A 43 4.40 -8.35 10.00
CA GLY A 43 5.55 -8.14 10.87
C GLY A 43 5.80 -9.32 11.81
N TYR A 44 4.73 -9.83 12.43
CA TYR A 44 4.80 -10.98 13.33
C TYR A 44 5.21 -12.26 12.60
N VAL A 45 4.57 -12.58 11.47
CA VAL A 45 4.88 -13.79 10.68
C VAL A 45 6.33 -13.75 10.19
N ALA A 46 6.79 -12.60 9.69
CA ALA A 46 8.19 -12.44 9.26
C ALA A 46 9.17 -12.58 10.43
N ASN A 47 8.87 -12.01 11.59
CA ASN A 47 9.71 -12.15 12.79
C ASN A 47 9.77 -13.60 13.29
N VAL A 48 8.66 -14.33 13.30
CA VAL A 48 8.63 -15.75 13.72
C VAL A 48 9.45 -16.64 12.77
N ILE A 49 9.42 -16.37 11.47
CA ILE A 49 10.10 -17.20 10.47
C ILE A 49 11.57 -16.85 10.32
N VAL A 50 11.90 -15.55 10.32
CA VAL A 50 13.24 -15.05 9.97
C VAL A 50 14.03 -14.60 11.20
N GLY A 51 13.34 -14.17 12.25
CA GLY A 51 13.96 -13.57 13.42
C GLY A 51 14.27 -12.09 13.22
N LYS A 52 15.44 -11.67 13.73
CA LYS A 52 15.90 -10.27 13.66
C LYS A 52 16.38 -9.92 12.27
N ILE A 53 16.06 -8.71 11.82
CA ILE A 53 16.64 -8.15 10.59
C ILE A 53 18.01 -7.55 10.92
N ASP A 54 19.05 -8.37 10.85
CA ASP A 54 20.45 -7.99 11.15
C ASP A 54 21.44 -8.36 10.02
N SER A 55 20.90 -8.81 8.88
CA SER A 55 21.67 -9.18 7.70
C SER A 55 20.86 -8.96 6.42
N VAL A 56 21.55 -8.91 5.29
CA VAL A 56 20.94 -8.75 3.96
C VAL A 56 19.96 -9.90 3.68
N GLY A 57 20.35 -11.14 3.99
CA GLY A 57 19.48 -12.31 3.80
C GLY A 57 18.21 -12.26 4.64
N ALA A 58 18.33 -11.87 5.91
CA ALA A 58 17.18 -11.67 6.78
C ALA A 58 16.28 -10.53 6.28
N ALA A 59 16.85 -9.41 5.82
CA ALA A 59 16.09 -8.28 5.28
C ALA A 59 15.30 -8.66 4.01
N VAL A 60 15.93 -9.40 3.09
CA VAL A 60 15.25 -9.91 1.88
C VAL A 60 14.10 -10.85 2.27
N ALA A 61 14.37 -11.86 3.10
CA ALA A 61 13.36 -12.85 3.49
C ALA A 61 12.21 -12.20 4.29
N GLY A 62 12.54 -11.38 5.29
CA GLY A 62 11.57 -10.67 6.12
C GLY A 62 10.72 -9.71 5.31
N GLY A 63 11.33 -8.98 4.37
CA GLY A 63 10.62 -8.06 3.48
C GLY A 63 9.70 -8.78 2.48
N LEU A 64 10.12 -9.93 1.93
CA LEU A 64 9.27 -10.75 1.06
C LEU A 64 8.04 -11.28 1.81
N ILE A 65 8.24 -11.83 3.02
CA ILE A 65 7.18 -12.41 3.85
C ILE A 65 6.20 -11.32 4.31
N ALA A 66 6.72 -10.27 4.95
CA ALA A 66 5.89 -9.16 5.43
C ALA A 66 5.15 -8.50 4.26
N GLY A 67 5.84 -8.27 3.15
CA GLY A 67 5.27 -7.61 1.99
C GLY A 67 4.25 -8.47 1.24
N ALA A 68 4.37 -9.80 1.28
CA ALA A 68 3.34 -10.70 0.74
C ALA A 68 2.06 -10.64 1.58
N VAL A 69 2.17 -10.68 2.91
CA VAL A 69 1.02 -10.58 3.82
C VAL A 69 0.34 -9.21 3.70
N ILE A 70 1.11 -8.12 3.79
CA ILE A 70 0.61 -6.76 3.66
C ILE A 70 0.03 -6.53 2.26
N GLY A 71 0.72 -6.98 1.22
CA GLY A 71 0.28 -6.86 -0.16
C GLY A 71 -1.03 -7.60 -0.41
N ALA A 72 -1.23 -8.77 0.21
CA ALA A 72 -2.46 -9.53 0.11
C ALA A 72 -3.64 -8.81 0.76
N THR A 73 -3.50 -8.29 1.99
CA THR A 73 -4.59 -7.56 2.64
C THR A 73 -4.93 -6.27 1.89
N GLN A 74 -3.92 -5.51 1.44
CA GLN A 74 -4.11 -4.31 0.63
C GLN A 74 -4.82 -4.63 -0.69
N TRP A 75 -4.38 -5.69 -1.39
CA TRP A 75 -5.02 -6.12 -2.62
C TRP A 75 -6.47 -6.54 -2.40
N LEU A 76 -6.82 -7.22 -1.31
CA LEU A 76 -8.23 -7.55 -1.01
C LEU A 76 -9.10 -6.31 -0.78
N ALA A 77 -8.53 -5.23 -0.21
CA ALA A 77 -9.20 -3.94 -0.13
C ALA A 77 -9.34 -3.28 -1.51
N LEU A 78 -8.33 -3.40 -2.37
CA LEU A 78 -8.28 -2.77 -3.69
C LEU A 78 -8.73 -3.65 -4.87
N ARG A 79 -9.17 -4.90 -4.64
CA ARG A 79 -9.41 -5.89 -5.71
C ARG A 79 -10.32 -5.42 -6.86
N PRO A 80 -11.33 -4.55 -6.65
CA PRO A 80 -12.15 -4.04 -7.75
C PRO A 80 -11.40 -3.00 -8.62
N LEU A 81 -10.31 -2.43 -8.10
CA LEU A 81 -9.59 -1.27 -8.65
C LEU A 81 -8.22 -1.65 -9.25
N VAL A 82 -7.55 -2.64 -8.66
CA VAL A 82 -6.19 -3.04 -9.04
C VAL A 82 -6.06 -4.55 -9.21
N ARG A 83 -5.11 -4.95 -10.05
CA ARG A 83 -4.79 -6.37 -10.28
C ARG A 83 -3.91 -6.94 -9.17
N TRP A 84 -3.83 -8.27 -9.09
CA TRP A 84 -2.98 -9.01 -8.14
C TRP A 84 -1.49 -8.62 -8.17
N ALA A 85 -1.01 -8.03 -9.27
CA ALA A 85 0.34 -7.45 -9.35
C ALA A 85 0.62 -6.39 -8.25
N TRP A 86 -0.42 -5.81 -7.63
CA TRP A 86 -0.27 -4.99 -6.42
C TRP A 86 0.44 -5.74 -5.30
N LEU A 87 0.04 -6.99 -5.03
CA LEU A 87 0.64 -7.83 -3.99
C LEU A 87 2.11 -8.07 -4.29
N VAL A 88 2.44 -8.45 -5.54
CA VAL A 88 3.83 -8.66 -5.97
C VAL A 88 4.65 -7.39 -5.83
N ALA A 89 4.10 -6.25 -6.27
CA ALA A 89 4.75 -4.95 -6.12
C ALA A 89 5.02 -4.62 -4.65
N THR A 90 4.09 -4.91 -3.74
CA THR A 90 4.32 -4.74 -2.30
C THR A 90 5.43 -5.65 -1.79
N SER A 91 5.38 -6.95 -2.11
CA SER A 91 6.35 -7.94 -1.63
C SER A 91 7.77 -7.64 -2.10
N VAL A 92 7.93 -7.40 -3.41
CA VAL A 92 9.23 -7.06 -4.01
C VAL A 92 9.72 -5.69 -3.53
N GLY A 93 8.83 -4.70 -3.48
CA GLY A 93 9.18 -3.34 -3.07
C GLY A 93 9.60 -3.28 -1.60
N MET A 94 8.97 -4.09 -0.76
CA MET A 94 9.32 -4.23 0.64
C MET A 94 10.64 -4.97 0.81
N ALA A 95 10.87 -6.06 0.10
CA ALA A 95 12.16 -6.77 0.14
C ALA A 95 13.32 -5.87 -0.29
N ALA A 96 13.21 -5.20 -1.44
CA ALA A 96 14.23 -4.30 -1.95
C ALA A 96 14.44 -3.09 -1.04
N GLY A 97 13.36 -2.42 -0.65
CA GLY A 97 13.41 -1.21 0.17
C GLY A 97 13.87 -1.47 1.61
N LEU A 98 13.45 -2.58 2.23
CA LEU A 98 13.90 -2.97 3.56
C LEU A 98 15.39 -3.34 3.53
N THR A 99 15.83 -4.10 2.52
CA THR A 99 17.24 -4.48 2.38
C THR A 99 18.13 -3.25 2.20
N ALA A 100 17.76 -2.36 1.27
CA ALA A 100 18.50 -1.13 1.05
C ALA A 100 18.47 -0.20 2.29
N GLY A 101 17.30 -0.06 2.92
CA GLY A 101 17.12 0.80 4.09
C GLY A 101 17.89 0.30 5.31
N ALA A 102 17.82 -1.01 5.61
CA ALA A 102 18.50 -1.60 6.74
C ALA A 102 20.03 -1.54 6.58
N ALA A 103 20.54 -1.85 5.38
CA ALA A 103 21.97 -1.73 5.09
C ALA A 103 22.44 -0.26 5.15
N LEU A 104 21.63 0.70 4.66
CA LEU A 104 21.97 2.12 4.70
C LEU A 104 22.16 2.67 6.12
N VAL A 105 21.43 2.12 7.08
CA VAL A 105 21.49 2.54 8.50
C VAL A 105 22.31 1.59 9.37
N ASP A 106 23.08 0.69 8.75
CA ASP A 106 23.87 -0.34 9.43
C ASP A 106 23.07 -1.14 10.48
N TYR A 107 21.82 -1.46 10.14
CA TYR A 107 20.86 -2.16 11.01
C TYR A 107 20.59 -1.45 12.34
N GLY A 108 20.82 -0.14 12.39
CA GLY A 108 20.54 0.72 13.53
C GLY A 108 19.05 0.76 13.88
N VAL A 109 18.77 0.84 15.18
CA VAL A 109 17.41 0.94 15.73
C VAL A 109 17.13 2.29 16.39
N GLY A 110 17.98 3.28 16.12
CA GLY A 110 17.74 4.66 16.53
C GLY A 110 16.47 5.22 15.86
N ARG A 111 15.88 6.27 16.42
CA ARG A 111 14.68 6.90 15.83
C ARG A 111 14.95 7.42 14.42
N GLY A 112 16.13 8.03 14.22
CA GLY A 112 16.57 8.53 12.91
C GLY A 112 16.77 7.38 11.92
N ASP A 113 17.43 6.31 12.35
CA ASP A 113 17.68 5.10 11.55
C ASP A 113 16.38 4.45 11.10
N LEU A 114 15.43 4.26 12.02
CA LEU A 114 14.12 3.67 11.71
C LEU A 114 13.30 4.56 10.79
N ALA A 115 13.36 5.89 10.96
CA ALA A 115 12.69 6.82 10.06
C ALA A 115 13.30 6.77 8.65
N LEU A 116 14.63 6.72 8.53
CA LEU A 116 15.34 6.65 7.26
C LEU A 116 15.12 5.30 6.57
N MET A 117 15.29 4.19 7.28
CA MET A 117 14.97 2.84 6.80
C MET A 117 13.50 2.78 6.34
N GLY A 118 12.59 3.37 7.12
CA GLY A 118 11.20 3.56 6.77
C GLY A 118 11.01 4.28 5.45
N ALA A 119 11.64 5.44 5.28
CA ALA A 119 11.55 6.23 4.06
C ALA A 119 12.03 5.43 2.83
N VAL A 120 13.16 4.73 2.94
CA VAL A 120 13.72 3.90 1.86
C VAL A 120 12.82 2.70 1.54
N THR A 121 12.24 2.07 2.57
CA THR A 121 11.26 0.99 2.39
C THR A 121 10.00 1.50 1.68
N GLY A 122 9.49 2.67 2.13
CA GLY A 122 8.36 3.35 1.52
C GLY A 122 8.63 3.76 0.08
N LEU A 123 9.87 4.13 -0.26
CA LEU A 123 10.25 4.41 -1.64
C LEU A 123 10.15 3.15 -2.51
N GLY A 124 10.72 2.02 -2.05
CA GLY A 124 10.65 0.75 -2.79
C GLY A 124 9.21 0.29 -3.03
N VAL A 125 8.40 0.25 -1.98
CA VAL A 125 6.97 -0.11 -2.07
C VAL A 125 6.19 0.91 -2.92
N GLY A 126 6.39 2.20 -2.67
CA GLY A 126 5.69 3.30 -3.32
C GLY A 126 5.95 3.38 -4.81
N VAL A 127 7.18 3.19 -5.26
CA VAL A 127 7.52 3.19 -6.68
C VAL A 127 6.83 2.03 -7.38
N LEU A 128 6.98 0.80 -6.88
CA LEU A 128 6.41 -0.37 -7.56
C LEU A 128 4.88 -0.36 -7.56
N GLN A 129 4.25 0.01 -6.45
CA GLN A 129 2.79 0.19 -6.40
C GLN A 129 2.32 1.37 -7.25
N GLY A 130 3.08 2.47 -7.27
CA GLY A 130 2.79 3.65 -8.09
C GLY A 130 2.78 3.32 -9.58
N LEU A 131 3.69 2.46 -10.05
CA LEU A 131 3.67 1.93 -11.42
C LEU A 131 2.44 1.08 -11.72
N VAL A 132 1.91 0.35 -10.72
CA VAL A 132 0.64 -0.38 -10.85
C VAL A 132 -0.55 0.60 -10.93
N LEU A 133 -0.55 1.67 -10.13
CA LEU A 133 -1.59 2.70 -10.14
C LEU A 133 -1.58 3.57 -11.39
N ALA A 134 -0.40 3.92 -11.90
CA ALA A 134 -0.25 4.76 -13.09
C ALA A 134 -0.92 4.15 -14.34
N ARG A 135 -1.12 2.82 -14.34
CA ARG A 135 -1.86 2.09 -15.39
C ARG A 135 -3.38 2.10 -15.19
N ARG A 136 -3.88 2.69 -14.11
CA ARG A 136 -5.29 2.64 -13.69
C ARG A 136 -5.90 4.02 -13.49
N VAL A 137 -5.11 5.00 -13.07
CA VAL A 137 -5.61 6.33 -12.71
C VAL A 137 -4.56 7.39 -13.01
N SER A 138 -5.02 8.55 -13.50
CA SER A 138 -4.17 9.72 -13.67
C SER A 138 -3.57 10.13 -12.32
N GLY A 139 -2.30 10.52 -12.32
CA GLY A 139 -1.60 10.85 -11.08
C GLY A 139 -1.24 9.65 -10.18
N GLY A 140 -1.39 8.41 -10.64
CA GLY A 140 -1.01 7.22 -9.86
C GLY A 140 0.45 7.21 -9.37
N LEU A 141 1.36 7.92 -10.06
CA LEU A 141 2.76 8.09 -9.64
C LEU A 141 2.93 8.95 -8.38
N TRP A 142 1.95 9.78 -8.00
CA TRP A 142 1.99 10.50 -6.71
C TRP A 142 2.05 9.55 -5.52
N TRP A 143 1.64 8.29 -5.70
CA TRP A 143 1.85 7.23 -4.72
C TRP A 143 3.32 7.04 -4.35
N ALA A 144 4.22 7.08 -5.33
CA ALA A 144 5.66 6.94 -5.10
C ALA A 144 6.24 8.10 -4.30
N VAL A 145 5.68 9.30 -4.43
CA VAL A 145 6.09 10.50 -3.69
C VAL A 145 5.55 10.49 -2.26
N ALA A 146 4.31 10.04 -2.08
CA ALA A 146 3.65 10.06 -0.77
C ALA A 146 4.13 8.95 0.18
N ASN A 147 4.56 7.80 -0.35
CA ASN A 147 4.91 6.66 0.49
C ASN A 147 6.16 6.89 1.38
N PRO A 148 7.31 7.39 0.87
CA PRO A 148 8.49 7.62 1.71
C PRO A 148 8.21 8.45 2.98
N PRO A 149 7.61 9.65 2.91
CA PRO A 149 7.32 10.42 4.12
C PRO A 149 6.25 9.76 5.00
N ALA A 150 5.25 9.08 4.43
CA ALA A 150 4.24 8.36 5.21
C ALA A 150 4.84 7.19 6.01
N TRP A 151 5.77 6.44 5.40
CA TRP A 151 6.50 5.36 6.05
C TRP A 151 7.44 5.86 7.14
N ALA A 152 8.20 6.92 6.87
CA ALA A 152 9.07 7.55 7.85
C ALA A 152 8.28 8.02 9.08
N LEU A 153 7.15 8.69 8.86
CA LEU A 153 6.28 9.15 9.93
C LEU A 153 5.68 7.99 10.73
N ALA A 154 5.25 6.91 10.06
CA ALA A 154 4.71 5.73 10.73
C ALA A 154 5.75 5.05 11.64
N TRP A 155 7.01 4.98 11.20
CA TRP A 155 8.11 4.53 12.05
C TRP A 155 8.33 5.44 13.24
N LEU A 156 8.41 6.76 13.04
CA LEU A 156 8.55 7.72 14.14
C LEU A 156 7.45 7.54 15.19
N VAL A 157 6.18 7.52 14.77
CA VAL A 157 5.02 7.30 15.65
C VAL A 157 5.16 5.98 16.41
N THR A 158 5.60 4.91 15.74
CA THR A 158 5.84 3.62 16.40
C THR A 158 6.90 3.73 17.48
N THR A 159 8.00 4.46 17.25
CA THR A 159 9.04 4.63 18.28
C THR A 159 8.57 5.41 19.51
N PHE A 160 7.54 6.27 19.38
CA PHE A 160 6.94 6.98 20.50
C PHE A 160 5.92 6.14 21.27
N VAL A 161 5.27 5.19 20.62
CA VAL A 161 4.21 4.34 21.21
C VAL A 161 4.78 3.02 21.77
N ILE A 162 5.79 2.44 21.12
CA ILE A 162 6.34 1.12 21.43
C ILE A 162 7.82 1.27 21.83
N SER A 163 8.09 1.84 23.00
CA SER A 163 9.47 1.99 23.50
C SER A 163 10.08 0.68 24.00
N ARG A 164 9.28 -0.38 24.24
CA ARG A 164 9.76 -1.65 24.81
C ARG A 164 10.17 -2.74 23.80
N ASN A 165 9.64 -2.75 22.58
CA ASN A 165 9.90 -3.83 21.59
C ASN A 165 10.84 -3.43 20.44
N VAL A 166 11.43 -2.22 20.46
CA VAL A 166 12.39 -1.77 19.42
C VAL A 166 13.62 -2.68 19.34
N LYS A 167 13.95 -3.38 20.43
CA LYS A 167 15.07 -4.34 20.50
C LYS A 167 14.89 -5.61 19.67
N GLU A 168 13.72 -5.83 19.07
CA GLU A 168 13.39 -7.07 18.35
C GLU A 168 13.61 -6.97 16.83
N HIS A 169 14.05 -5.82 16.30
CA HIS A 169 14.41 -5.63 14.88
C HIS A 169 13.31 -6.11 13.91
N TYR A 170 12.06 -5.70 14.15
CA TYR A 170 10.94 -6.04 13.28
C TYR A 170 11.11 -5.47 11.87
N PRO A 171 10.62 -6.15 10.82
CA PRO A 171 10.75 -5.71 9.43
C PRO A 171 9.81 -4.53 9.07
N ASN A 172 8.88 -4.15 9.94
CA ASN A 172 7.94 -3.05 9.72
C ASN A 172 7.52 -2.36 11.04
N PHE A 173 6.84 -1.22 10.90
CA PHE A 173 6.35 -0.42 12.03
C PHE A 173 5.09 -1.03 12.68
N GLY A 174 4.82 -0.63 13.93
CA GLY A 174 3.73 -1.16 14.74
C GLY A 174 2.37 -0.54 14.43
N ALA A 175 1.34 -1.02 15.14
CA ALA A 175 -0.07 -0.66 14.87
C ALA A 175 -0.36 0.85 14.90
N GLY A 176 0.29 1.61 15.79
CA GLY A 176 0.15 3.08 15.84
C GLY A 176 0.65 3.76 14.56
N GLY A 177 1.82 3.37 14.07
CA GLY A 177 2.33 3.81 12.77
C GLY A 177 1.42 3.38 11.61
N ALA A 178 0.90 2.15 11.67
CA ALA A 178 -0.01 1.61 10.65
C ALA A 178 -1.31 2.42 10.53
N LEU A 179 -1.87 2.92 11.62
CA LEU A 179 -3.02 3.84 11.58
C LEU A 179 -2.69 5.14 10.85
N VAL A 180 -1.56 5.77 11.17
CA VAL A 180 -1.14 7.02 10.51
C VAL A 180 -0.91 6.79 9.02
N PHE A 181 -0.21 5.73 8.66
CA PHE A 181 -0.01 5.33 7.27
C PHE A 181 -1.35 5.09 6.56
N ALA A 182 -2.27 4.36 7.19
CA ALA A 182 -3.59 4.05 6.64
C ALA A 182 -4.41 5.31 6.33
N LEU A 183 -4.42 6.28 7.24
CA LEU A 183 -5.19 7.53 7.08
C LEU A 183 -4.64 8.36 5.93
N LEU A 184 -3.32 8.58 5.90
CA LEU A 184 -2.66 9.38 4.86
C LEU A 184 -2.85 8.77 3.47
N THR A 185 -2.55 7.48 3.35
CA THR A 185 -2.62 6.78 2.06
C THR A 185 -4.05 6.48 1.62
N GLY A 186 -4.97 6.25 2.57
CA GLY A 186 -6.39 6.08 2.29
C GLY A 186 -7.03 7.35 1.74
N LEU A 187 -6.62 8.52 2.25
CA LEU A 187 -7.05 9.81 1.70
C LEU A 187 -6.54 10.00 0.27
N LEU A 188 -5.26 9.71 0.02
CA LEU A 188 -4.67 9.79 -1.32
C LEU A 188 -5.37 8.84 -2.30
N LEU A 189 -5.58 7.57 -1.95
CA LEU A 189 -6.31 6.62 -2.80
C LEU A 189 -7.73 7.09 -3.09
N THR A 190 -8.43 7.59 -2.06
CA THR A 190 -9.78 8.13 -2.23
C THR A 190 -9.76 9.33 -3.17
N PHE A 191 -8.74 10.19 -3.11
CA PHE A 191 -8.58 11.32 -4.02
C PHE A 191 -8.31 10.88 -5.45
N LEU A 192 -7.35 9.95 -5.65
CA LEU A 192 -7.00 9.43 -6.98
C LEU A 192 -8.21 8.78 -7.67
N PHE A 193 -8.95 7.93 -6.96
CA PHE A 193 -10.10 7.23 -7.53
C PHE A 193 -11.42 8.01 -7.47
N ARG A 194 -11.40 9.33 -7.19
CA ARG A 194 -12.63 10.14 -7.28
C ARG A 194 -13.13 10.15 -8.73
N PRO A 195 -14.44 9.95 -8.96
CA PRO A 195 -15.00 10.19 -10.28
C PRO A 195 -14.76 11.65 -10.66
N GLU A 196 -14.10 11.91 -11.78
CA GLU A 196 -14.08 13.25 -12.35
C GLU A 196 -15.52 13.62 -12.65
N LYS A 197 -16.02 14.71 -12.05
CA LYS A 197 -17.22 15.36 -12.54
C LYS A 197 -16.85 15.93 -13.91
N ARG A 198 -16.99 15.13 -14.96
CA ARG A 198 -16.96 15.65 -16.34
C ARG A 198 -18.00 16.77 -16.37
N GLU A 199 -17.53 17.99 -16.60
CA GLU A 199 -18.34 19.19 -16.58
C GLU A 199 -19.62 18.95 -17.41
N ALA A 200 -20.77 18.97 -16.74
CA ALA A 200 -22.07 19.22 -17.37
C ALA A 200 -22.15 20.69 -17.81
N ARG A 201 -21.13 21.14 -18.56
CA ARG A 201 -21.02 22.44 -19.23
C ARG A 201 -20.28 22.22 -20.54
N ALA A 202 -20.90 21.46 -21.43
CA ALA A 202 -20.60 21.50 -22.85
C ALA A 202 -21.94 21.45 -23.59
N GLY A 203 -22.38 22.61 -24.08
CA GLY A 203 -23.58 22.78 -24.91
C GLY A 203 -24.70 23.53 -24.22
#